data_AF-A0A7C2F6T1-F1
#
_entry.id   AF-A0A7C2F6T1-F1
#
_cell.length_a   1.000
_cell.length_b   1.000
_cell.length_c   1.000
_cell.angle_alpha   90.00
_cell.angle_beta   90.00
_cell.angle_gamma   90.00
#
_symmetry.space_group_name_H-M   'P 1'
#
loop_
_entity.id
_entity.type
_entity.pdbx_description
1 polymer ?
#
loop_
_entity_poly.entity_id
_entity_poly.type
_entity_poly.pdbx_seq_one_letter_code
_entity_poly.pdbx_strand_id
1 'polypeptide(L)'
;MDLSEVFKPPTPPPTLTVDEYPVVAAEADTPGRFEYLDRLDEEILSRLEGLRDYASEQRLDRANAALAPFGYRLQTHFDPQWNRTFYDLFKEGQAEPLVPRLSRFWPVSVNASGTDFVLAAENAPNAVPLDLLVSADGVRAWEDADQSNWLPPVYVGDALARVTFTGYPTITYQIHLDDQVAYTGTAEGYGAYMPLHSLGSWEGHWVLEVDDRLIVNGQDLAEAMGYETAFGFSLLHGLPFHFFQRDGVVRISYAGQTLPQTYHEVVHNRCCEAAMFNIEAYHDVVLFHALWDGTWYFVEAGVYDGEVASTYRYTAPEGWSFRYPAHWDRLDEELGFVQETATGKTVTFASAPSSQEELERWLQSEIARKLEATEAENTLAEPLSVEEGDLVVYRYAILSRTEGSQTLLRTTVLFDGQRRYEFYAAIAPVAEEEYEAIVASFHPVN
;
A
#
# COMPACT_ATOMS: atom_id res chain seq x y z
N MET A 1 11.17 -21.32 -22.56
CA MET A 1 9.90 -20.82 -21.98
C MET A 1 9.44 -19.67 -22.86
N ASP A 2 8.13 -19.50 -23.04
CA ASP A 2 7.56 -18.38 -23.80
C ASP A 2 7.08 -17.32 -22.81
N LEU A 3 7.79 -16.19 -22.74
CA LEU A 3 7.44 -15.12 -21.80
C LEU A 3 6.09 -14.48 -22.12
N SER A 4 5.57 -14.58 -23.35
CA SER A 4 4.24 -14.08 -23.66
C SER A 4 3.12 -14.87 -22.96
N GLU A 5 3.34 -16.16 -22.69
CA GLU A 5 2.40 -16.98 -21.90
C GLU A 5 2.58 -16.78 -20.39
N VAL A 6 3.80 -16.46 -19.92
CA VAL A 6 4.07 -16.12 -18.50
C VAL A 6 3.37 -14.82 -18.10
N PHE A 7 3.36 -13.83 -18.99
CA PHE A 7 2.68 -12.56 -18.78
C PHE A 7 1.29 -12.54 -19.43
N LYS A 8 0.61 -13.68 -19.51
CA LYS A 8 -0.74 -13.74 -20.08
C LYS A 8 -1.74 -13.09 -19.13
N PRO A 9 -2.58 -12.15 -19.60
CA PRO A 9 -3.54 -11.50 -18.72
C PRO A 9 -4.58 -12.46 -18.12
N PRO A 10 -4.95 -12.28 -16.83
CA PRO A 10 -6.09 -12.98 -16.27
C PRO A 10 -7.38 -12.57 -16.99
N THR A 11 -8.43 -13.41 -16.87
CA THR A 11 -9.75 -13.14 -17.44
C THR A 11 -10.83 -13.19 -16.35
N PRO A 12 -11.56 -12.08 -16.08
CA PRO A 12 -11.41 -10.74 -16.67
C PRO A 12 -10.11 -10.07 -16.21
N PRO A 13 -9.62 -9.05 -16.95
CA PRO A 13 -8.42 -8.37 -16.54
C PRO A 13 -8.65 -7.49 -15.32
N PRO A 14 -7.66 -7.40 -14.42
CA PRO A 14 -7.71 -6.49 -13.30
C PRO A 14 -7.69 -5.05 -13.81
N THR A 15 -8.31 -4.14 -13.07
CA THR A 15 -8.27 -2.71 -13.37
C THR A 15 -7.19 -2.05 -12.53
N LEU A 16 -6.35 -1.23 -13.17
CA LEU A 16 -5.39 -0.36 -12.52
C LEU A 16 -5.79 1.09 -12.83
N THR A 17 -5.89 1.92 -11.81
CA THR A 17 -6.06 3.36 -11.95
C THR A 17 -4.67 4.00 -12.05
N VAL A 18 -4.51 4.99 -12.93
CA VAL A 18 -3.28 5.78 -13.04
C VAL A 18 -3.66 7.24 -12.99
N ASP A 19 -3.26 7.90 -11.91
CA ASP A 19 -3.51 9.32 -11.66
C ASP A 19 -2.21 10.12 -11.87
N GLU A 20 -2.28 11.16 -12.69
CA GLU A 20 -1.13 11.97 -13.11
C GLU A 20 -1.27 13.40 -12.61
N TYR A 21 -0.36 13.83 -11.74
CA TYR A 21 -0.37 15.16 -11.13
C TYR A 21 0.75 16.01 -11.73
N PRO A 22 0.44 17.06 -12.51
CA PRO A 22 1.47 17.91 -13.11
C PRO A 22 2.22 18.68 -12.03
N VAL A 23 3.56 18.60 -12.04
CA VAL A 23 4.42 19.22 -11.02
C VAL A 23 5.07 20.48 -11.58
N VAL A 24 5.90 20.34 -12.62
CA VAL A 24 6.71 21.44 -13.14
C VAL A 24 7.19 21.16 -14.56
N ALA A 25 7.38 22.22 -15.36
CA ALA A 25 8.03 22.10 -16.67
C ALA A 25 9.48 21.61 -16.52
N ALA A 26 9.92 20.70 -17.38
CA ALA A 26 11.27 20.12 -17.36
C ALA A 26 12.39 21.16 -17.57
N GLU A 27 12.08 22.27 -18.23
CA GLU A 27 13.01 23.39 -18.41
C GLU A 27 13.23 24.19 -17.12
N ALA A 28 12.29 24.11 -16.16
CA ALA A 28 12.34 24.84 -14.90
C ALA A 28 12.94 24.02 -13.77
N ASP A 29 12.61 22.73 -13.68
CA ASP A 29 13.18 21.81 -12.67
C ASP A 29 13.09 20.34 -13.10
N THR A 30 13.83 19.48 -12.39
CA THR A 30 13.84 18.03 -12.64
C THR A 30 14.03 17.25 -11.33
N PRO A 31 13.46 16.03 -11.19
CA PRO A 31 13.59 15.17 -10.01
C PRO A 31 15.01 14.58 -9.88
N GLY A 32 15.95 15.42 -9.43
CA GLY A 32 17.35 15.03 -9.23
C GLY A 32 17.99 15.59 -7.95
N ARG A 33 17.22 16.36 -7.17
CA ARG A 33 17.67 17.03 -5.94
C ARG A 33 16.49 17.25 -4.99
N PHE A 34 16.74 17.38 -3.69
CA PHE A 34 15.73 17.54 -2.64
C PHE A 34 14.81 18.73 -2.90
N GLU A 35 15.31 19.83 -3.48
CA GLU A 35 14.52 21.02 -3.78
C GLU A 35 13.40 20.77 -4.82
N TYR A 36 13.46 19.66 -5.55
CA TYR A 36 12.34 19.26 -6.41
C TYR A 36 11.06 18.98 -5.58
N LEU A 37 11.19 18.54 -4.32
CA LEU A 37 10.03 18.37 -3.44
C LEU A 37 9.29 19.68 -3.15
N ASP A 38 9.97 20.83 -3.21
CA ASP A 38 9.33 22.15 -3.05
C ASP A 38 8.39 22.49 -4.22
N ARG A 39 8.40 21.67 -5.30
CA ARG A 39 7.49 21.78 -6.44
C ARG A 39 6.21 20.98 -6.26
N LEU A 40 6.21 20.01 -5.35
CA LEU A 40 5.00 19.26 -5.02
C LEU A 40 4.14 20.15 -4.13
N ASP A 41 2.86 20.29 -4.47
CA ASP A 41 1.93 21.00 -3.62
C ASP A 41 1.62 20.21 -2.34
N GLU A 42 1.00 20.90 -1.37
CA GLU A 42 0.66 20.31 -0.07
C GLU A 42 -0.31 19.13 -0.21
N GLU A 43 -1.15 19.13 -1.24
CA GLU A 43 -2.08 18.04 -1.52
C GLU A 43 -1.35 16.76 -1.95
N ILE A 44 -0.43 16.85 -2.91
CA ILE A 44 0.41 15.73 -3.36
C ILE A 44 1.26 15.20 -2.20
N LEU A 45 1.87 16.10 -1.41
CA LEU A 45 2.68 15.71 -0.26
C LEU A 45 1.86 14.98 0.81
N SER A 46 0.66 15.47 1.12
CA SER A 46 -0.26 14.83 2.06
C SER A 46 -0.75 13.47 1.53
N ARG A 47 -1.05 13.39 0.23
CA ARG A 47 -1.43 12.14 -0.45
C ARG A 47 -0.31 11.10 -0.37
N LEU A 48 0.92 11.50 -0.66
CA LEU A 48 2.12 10.68 -0.56
C LEU A 48 2.33 10.12 0.85
N GLU A 49 2.25 10.96 1.87
CA GLU A 49 2.37 10.56 3.27
C GLU A 49 1.27 9.56 3.64
N GLY A 50 0.01 9.86 3.31
CA GLY A 50 -1.12 8.99 3.61
C GLY A 50 -1.08 7.62 2.91
N LEU A 51 -0.47 7.53 1.73
CA LEU A 51 -0.21 6.28 1.01
C LEU A 51 0.94 5.49 1.64
N ARG A 52 2.03 6.16 2.02
CA ARG A 52 3.18 5.53 2.70
C ARG A 52 2.80 4.95 4.05
N ASP A 53 1.98 5.66 4.82
CA ASP A 53 1.44 5.17 6.09
C ASP A 53 0.57 3.94 5.89
N TYR A 54 -0.41 4.02 4.97
CA TYR A 54 -1.28 2.89 4.64
C TYR A 54 -0.48 1.67 4.18
N ALA A 55 0.48 1.88 3.29
CA ALA A 55 1.31 0.78 2.79
C ALA A 55 2.21 0.18 3.87
N SER A 56 2.59 0.95 4.90
CA SER A 56 3.34 0.46 6.04
C SER A 56 2.48 -0.42 6.95
N GLU A 57 1.23 -0.02 7.22
CA GLU A 57 0.23 -0.82 7.93
C GLU A 57 -0.05 -2.13 7.17
N GLN A 58 -0.40 -2.03 5.87
CA GLN A 58 -0.65 -3.20 5.01
C GLN A 58 0.54 -4.14 4.89
N ARG A 59 1.77 -3.62 4.93
CA ARG A 59 2.98 -4.46 4.92
C ARG A 59 3.08 -5.30 6.19
N LEU A 60 2.78 -4.72 7.36
CA LEU A 60 2.80 -5.44 8.62
C LEU A 60 1.71 -6.51 8.66
N ASP A 61 0.49 -6.17 8.26
CA ASP A 61 -0.64 -7.11 8.25
C ASP A 61 -0.38 -8.30 7.34
N ARG A 62 0.13 -8.07 6.13
CA ARG A 62 0.46 -9.16 5.20
C ARG A 62 1.63 -10.00 5.68
N ALA A 63 2.65 -9.38 6.27
CA ALA A 63 3.72 -10.13 6.89
C ALA A 63 3.18 -11.04 8.01
N ASN A 64 2.30 -10.52 8.87
CA ASN A 64 1.65 -11.29 9.92
C ASN A 64 0.75 -12.40 9.38
N ALA A 65 -0.02 -12.15 8.32
CA ALA A 65 -0.83 -13.17 7.65
C ALA A 65 0.04 -14.32 7.10
N ALA A 66 1.19 -13.99 6.49
CA ALA A 66 2.14 -14.98 5.98
C ALA A 66 2.89 -15.75 7.09
N LEU A 67 3.16 -15.09 8.23
CA LEU A 67 3.89 -15.66 9.37
C LEU A 67 3.00 -16.49 10.30
N ALA A 68 1.70 -16.19 10.38
CA ALA A 68 0.77 -16.82 11.30
C ALA A 68 0.72 -18.36 11.20
N PRO A 69 0.72 -18.99 10.00
CA PRO A 69 0.76 -20.45 9.89
C PRO A 69 1.99 -21.10 10.54
N PHE A 70 3.07 -20.34 10.70
CA PHE A 70 4.33 -20.79 11.29
C PHE A 70 4.46 -20.41 12.77
N GLY A 71 3.41 -19.83 13.37
CA GLY A 71 3.42 -19.38 14.76
C GLY A 71 4.37 -18.20 14.99
N TYR A 72 4.56 -17.33 13.99
CA TYR A 72 5.32 -16.07 14.13
C TYR A 72 4.39 -14.87 13.99
N ARG A 73 4.76 -13.75 14.63
CA ARG A 73 4.11 -12.45 14.42
C ARG A 73 5.08 -11.30 14.69
N LEU A 74 4.92 -10.21 13.96
CA LEU A 74 5.54 -8.92 14.17
C LEU A 74 4.57 -7.99 14.91
N GLN A 75 5.09 -7.19 15.81
CA GLN A 75 4.37 -6.09 16.46
C GLN A 75 5.18 -4.81 16.38
N THR A 76 4.50 -3.68 16.21
CA THR A 76 5.13 -2.37 16.27
C THR A 76 5.59 -2.05 17.69
N HIS A 77 6.78 -1.44 17.81
CA HIS A 77 7.36 -0.96 19.05
C HIS A 77 7.87 0.46 18.84
N PHE A 78 7.23 1.46 19.43
CA PHE A 78 7.75 2.83 19.38
C PHE A 78 8.89 2.99 20.39
N ASP A 79 10.09 3.33 19.90
CA ASP A 79 11.24 3.60 20.76
C ASP A 79 11.44 5.14 20.88
N PRO A 80 11.20 5.73 22.07
CA PRO A 80 11.30 7.17 22.27
C PRO A 80 12.73 7.70 22.22
N GLN A 81 13.75 6.85 22.42
CA GLN A 81 15.15 7.27 22.34
C GLN A 81 15.54 7.59 20.90
N TRP A 82 14.99 6.83 19.94
CA TRP A 82 15.23 7.00 18.52
C TRP A 82 14.14 7.82 17.82
N ASN A 83 13.03 8.10 18.50
CA ASN A 83 11.84 8.74 17.95
C ASN A 83 11.37 8.03 16.67
N ARG A 84 11.31 6.69 16.72
CA ARG A 84 10.99 5.84 15.57
C ARG A 84 10.29 4.56 16.01
N THR A 85 9.40 4.05 15.16
CA THR A 85 8.79 2.73 15.29
C THR A 85 9.72 1.64 14.76
N PHE A 86 9.97 0.63 15.61
CA PHE A 86 10.63 -0.63 15.30
C PHE A 86 9.62 -1.77 15.28
N TYR A 87 10.08 -2.99 15.01
CA TYR A 87 9.25 -4.21 15.04
C TYR A 87 9.83 -5.26 15.97
N ASP A 88 8.99 -5.81 16.85
CA ASP A 88 9.31 -6.94 17.71
C ASP A 88 8.78 -8.22 17.07
N LEU A 89 9.66 -9.19 16.80
CA LEU A 89 9.30 -10.52 16.29
C LEU A 89 9.03 -11.46 17.45
N PHE A 90 7.86 -12.09 17.47
CA PHE A 90 7.46 -13.07 18.47
C PHE A 90 7.29 -14.46 17.84
N LYS A 91 7.49 -15.48 18.67
CA LYS A 91 7.08 -16.87 18.41
C LYS A 91 5.91 -17.22 19.34
N GLU A 92 4.92 -17.95 18.82
CA GLU A 92 3.77 -18.42 19.58
C GLU A 92 4.21 -19.16 20.86
N GLY A 93 3.51 -18.88 21.96
CA GLY A 93 3.83 -19.42 23.28
C GLY A 93 4.98 -18.73 24.01
N GLN A 94 5.66 -17.75 23.41
CA GLN A 94 6.68 -16.92 24.07
C GLN A 94 6.13 -15.56 24.48
N ALA A 95 6.38 -15.17 25.73
CA ALA A 95 5.96 -13.88 26.27
C ALA A 95 6.89 -12.73 25.85
N GLU A 96 8.18 -13.03 25.69
CA GLU A 96 9.20 -12.08 25.25
C GLU A 96 9.41 -12.18 23.74
N PRO A 97 9.79 -11.09 23.06
CA PRO A 97 10.12 -11.12 21.65
C PRO A 97 11.36 -12.00 21.39
N LEU A 98 11.28 -12.81 20.35
CA LEU A 98 12.40 -13.61 19.83
C LEU A 98 13.51 -12.70 19.27
N VAL A 99 13.11 -11.64 18.56
CA VAL A 99 14.01 -10.58 18.11
C VAL A 99 13.34 -9.23 18.40
N PRO A 100 13.84 -8.46 19.39
CA PRO A 100 13.31 -7.14 19.66
C PRO A 100 13.90 -6.10 18.71
N ARG A 101 13.11 -5.06 18.42
CA ARG A 101 13.52 -3.81 17.77
C ARG A 101 14.18 -3.96 16.39
N LEU A 102 13.61 -4.78 15.52
CA LEU A 102 13.95 -4.79 14.09
C LEU A 102 13.71 -3.40 13.49
N SER A 103 14.72 -2.84 12.80
CA SER A 103 14.63 -1.52 12.18
C SER A 103 13.78 -1.54 10.90
N ARG A 104 13.83 -2.65 10.17
CA ARG A 104 13.08 -2.92 8.93
C ARG A 104 12.96 -4.41 8.71
N PHE A 105 11.97 -4.78 7.90
CA PHE A 105 11.81 -6.13 7.37
C PHE A 105 11.39 -6.06 5.90
N TRP A 106 11.74 -7.10 5.14
CA TRP A 106 11.37 -7.26 3.74
C TRP A 106 10.10 -8.12 3.62
N PRO A 107 9.45 -8.18 2.45
CA PRO A 107 8.30 -9.06 2.24
C PRO A 107 8.61 -10.51 2.65
N VAL A 108 7.66 -11.14 3.35
CA VAL A 108 7.75 -12.57 3.70
C VAL A 108 7.52 -13.39 2.45
N SER A 109 8.43 -14.31 2.14
CA SER A 109 8.25 -15.27 1.06
C SER A 109 7.93 -16.64 1.65
N VAL A 110 6.83 -17.25 1.21
CA VAL A 110 6.37 -18.57 1.68
C VAL A 110 6.53 -19.56 0.54
N ASN A 111 7.02 -20.77 0.83
CA ASN A 111 7.19 -21.80 -0.17
C ASN A 111 5.84 -22.39 -0.62
N ALA A 112 5.79 -23.01 -1.80
CA ALA A 112 4.52 -23.48 -2.39
C ALA A 112 3.83 -24.58 -1.58
N SER A 113 4.59 -25.42 -0.86
CA SER A 113 4.05 -26.43 0.05
C SER A 113 3.49 -25.84 1.36
N GLY A 114 3.74 -24.56 1.66
CA GLY A 114 3.35 -23.91 2.90
C GLY A 114 4.04 -24.50 4.13
N THR A 115 5.21 -25.10 3.96
CA THR A 115 5.99 -25.75 5.03
C THR A 115 7.15 -24.92 5.52
N ASP A 116 7.56 -23.89 4.77
CA ASP A 116 8.61 -22.96 5.19
C ASP A 116 8.35 -21.53 4.67
N PHE A 117 9.04 -20.58 5.27
CA PHE A 117 9.06 -19.19 4.86
C PHE A 117 10.47 -18.62 5.01
N VAL A 118 10.72 -17.50 4.35
CA VAL A 118 11.88 -16.66 4.62
C VAL A 118 11.45 -15.22 4.80
N LEU A 119 11.98 -14.61 5.87
CA LEU A 119 11.85 -13.19 6.17
C LEU A 119 13.25 -12.64 6.40
N ALA A 120 13.72 -11.80 5.49
CA ALA A 120 14.89 -10.97 5.74
C ALA A 120 14.49 -9.80 6.64
N ALA A 121 15.34 -9.47 7.60
CA ALA A 121 15.13 -8.35 8.51
C ALA A 121 16.46 -7.71 8.90
N GLU A 122 16.42 -6.44 9.24
CA GLU A 122 17.55 -5.71 9.79
C GLU A 122 17.26 -5.46 11.27
N ASN A 123 18.22 -5.77 12.10
CA ASN A 123 18.18 -5.58 13.54
C ASN A 123 18.31 -4.09 13.89
N ALA A 124 18.17 -3.75 15.17
CA ALA A 124 18.50 -2.40 15.62
C ALA A 124 19.95 -2.04 15.21
N PRO A 125 20.26 -0.78 14.84
CA PRO A 125 21.59 -0.39 14.36
C PRO A 125 22.77 -0.70 15.29
N ASN A 126 22.49 -0.98 16.57
CA ASN A 126 23.45 -1.32 17.61
C ASN A 126 23.46 -2.81 18.01
N ALA A 127 22.75 -3.67 17.28
CA ALA A 127 22.67 -5.10 17.52
C ALA A 127 23.50 -5.89 16.49
N VAL A 128 23.99 -7.07 16.91
CA VAL A 128 24.82 -7.96 16.07
C VAL A 128 24.26 -9.38 16.14
N PRO A 129 24.05 -10.05 14.99
CA PRO A 129 24.24 -9.55 13.62
C PRO A 129 23.21 -8.46 13.26
N LEU A 130 23.59 -7.58 12.32
CA LEU A 130 22.72 -6.53 11.80
C LEU A 130 21.67 -7.14 10.86
N ASP A 131 22.10 -7.94 9.90
CA ASP A 131 21.21 -8.58 8.93
C ASP A 131 20.83 -9.99 9.38
N LEU A 132 19.53 -10.29 9.31
CA LEU A 132 18.91 -11.52 9.81
C LEU A 132 18.09 -12.20 8.71
N LEU A 133 18.09 -13.53 8.74
CA LEU A 133 17.11 -14.37 8.06
C LEU A 133 16.30 -15.14 9.10
N VAL A 134 14.98 -15.07 8.98
CA VAL A 134 14.02 -15.81 9.80
C VAL A 134 13.32 -16.83 8.92
N SER A 135 13.17 -18.05 9.42
CA SER A 135 12.51 -19.18 8.75
C SER A 135 11.76 -20.05 9.75
N ALA A 136 11.11 -21.13 9.30
CA ALA A 136 10.46 -22.08 10.21
C ALA A 136 11.44 -22.70 11.22
N ASP A 137 12.72 -22.84 10.84
CA ASP A 137 13.79 -23.39 11.69
C ASP A 137 14.34 -22.40 12.72
N GLY A 138 13.98 -21.12 12.63
CA GLY A 138 14.39 -20.08 13.57
C GLY A 138 15.05 -18.87 12.90
N VAL A 139 15.82 -18.13 13.72
CA VAL A 139 16.50 -16.89 13.34
C VAL A 139 17.99 -17.17 13.20
N ARG A 140 18.59 -16.70 12.11
CA ARG A 140 20.04 -16.80 11.84
C ARG A 140 20.58 -15.49 11.26
N ALA A 141 21.90 -15.33 11.32
CA ALA A 141 22.58 -14.25 10.60
C ALA A 141 22.39 -14.41 9.09
N TRP A 142 22.22 -13.29 8.40
CA TRP A 142 22.33 -13.24 6.94
C TRP A 142 23.80 -12.97 6.57
N GLU A 143 24.61 -14.03 6.58
CA GLU A 143 26.08 -13.91 6.47
C GLU A 143 26.57 -13.33 5.12
N ASP A 144 25.76 -13.42 4.07
CA ASP A 144 26.04 -13.01 2.70
C ASP A 144 25.12 -11.88 2.20
N ALA A 145 24.58 -11.07 3.12
CA ALA A 145 23.73 -9.92 2.78
C ALA A 145 24.45 -8.91 1.86
N ASP A 146 25.73 -8.63 2.12
CA ASP A 146 26.55 -7.73 1.30
C ASP A 146 26.82 -8.32 -0.10
N GLN A 147 27.04 -9.63 -0.20
CA GLN A 147 27.24 -10.35 -1.46
C GLN A 147 25.97 -10.55 -2.26
N SER A 148 24.80 -10.24 -1.70
CA SER A 148 23.50 -10.25 -2.40
C SER A 148 22.97 -8.84 -2.67
N ASN A 149 23.74 -7.79 -2.36
CA ASN A 149 23.31 -6.41 -2.39
C ASN A 149 22.04 -6.18 -1.54
N TRP A 150 21.92 -6.89 -0.42
CA TRP A 150 20.75 -6.90 0.47
C TRP A 150 19.42 -7.21 -0.26
N LEU A 151 19.47 -7.95 -1.37
CA LEU A 151 18.29 -8.45 -2.05
C LEU A 151 17.80 -9.72 -1.34
N PRO A 152 16.62 -9.69 -0.70
CA PRO A 152 16.15 -10.81 0.11
C PRO A 152 15.94 -12.07 -0.74
N PRO A 153 16.28 -13.26 -0.23
CA PRO A 153 15.94 -14.49 -0.90
C PRO A 153 14.42 -14.69 -0.96
N VAL A 154 13.93 -15.38 -1.99
CA VAL A 154 12.50 -15.60 -2.24
C VAL A 154 12.25 -17.05 -2.66
N TYR A 155 11.12 -17.63 -2.29
CA TYR A 155 10.73 -18.96 -2.74
C TYR A 155 10.17 -18.96 -4.16
N VAL A 156 10.62 -19.93 -4.97
CA VAL A 156 10.11 -20.22 -6.32
C VAL A 156 9.61 -21.66 -6.31
N GLY A 157 8.31 -21.84 -6.14
CA GLY A 157 7.79 -23.15 -5.75
C GLY A 157 8.29 -23.49 -4.36
N ASP A 158 8.96 -24.63 -4.21
CA ASP A 158 9.61 -25.03 -2.95
C ASP A 158 11.12 -24.71 -2.90
N ALA A 159 11.70 -24.22 -4.00
CA ALA A 159 13.13 -23.91 -4.07
C ALA A 159 13.40 -22.47 -3.62
N LEU A 160 14.43 -22.25 -2.82
CA LEU A 160 14.84 -20.93 -2.36
C LEU A 160 15.72 -20.25 -3.42
N ALA A 161 15.21 -19.19 -4.03
CA ALA A 161 15.97 -18.33 -4.91
C ALA A 161 16.82 -17.32 -4.11
N ARG A 162 18.11 -17.23 -4.42
CA ARG A 162 19.03 -16.22 -3.88
C ARG A 162 19.92 -15.66 -4.98
N VAL A 163 20.26 -14.38 -4.87
CA VAL A 163 21.26 -13.75 -5.73
C VAL A 163 22.57 -13.61 -4.96
N THR A 164 23.69 -13.90 -5.62
CA THR A 164 25.02 -13.55 -5.13
C THR A 164 25.80 -12.83 -6.23
N PHE A 165 26.78 -12.01 -5.88
CA PHE A 165 27.69 -11.40 -6.84
C PHE A 165 29.13 -11.39 -6.35
N THR A 166 30.06 -11.33 -7.30
CA THR A 166 31.50 -11.21 -7.06
C THR A 166 32.13 -10.24 -8.05
N GLY A 167 33.30 -9.69 -7.72
CA GLY A 167 34.01 -8.73 -8.56
C GLY A 167 33.47 -7.30 -8.41
N TYR A 168 34.27 -6.33 -8.88
CA TYR A 168 33.95 -4.91 -8.97
C TYR A 168 35.06 -4.19 -9.79
N PRO A 169 34.75 -3.24 -10.70
CA PRO A 169 33.44 -2.66 -11.01
C PRO A 169 32.54 -3.56 -11.85
N THR A 170 33.12 -4.40 -12.71
CA THR A 170 32.37 -5.46 -13.39
C THR A 170 32.03 -6.56 -12.39
N ILE A 171 30.75 -6.67 -12.05
CA ILE A 171 30.26 -7.74 -11.18
C ILE A 171 29.86 -8.95 -12.03
N THR A 172 30.12 -10.15 -11.52
CA THR A 172 29.50 -11.39 -11.98
C THR A 172 28.47 -11.79 -10.94
N TYR A 173 27.21 -11.86 -11.32
CA TYR A 173 26.11 -12.25 -10.43
C TYR A 173 25.53 -13.62 -10.82
N GLN A 174 25.02 -14.32 -9.83
CA GLN A 174 24.44 -15.65 -9.97
C GLN A 174 23.09 -15.71 -9.26
N ILE A 175 22.08 -16.25 -9.94
CA ILE A 175 20.84 -16.70 -9.29
C ILE A 175 21.01 -18.18 -8.97
N HIS A 176 20.84 -18.51 -7.70
CA HIS A 176 20.77 -19.89 -7.24
C HIS A 176 19.32 -20.25 -6.93
N LEU A 177 18.89 -21.44 -7.33
CA LEU A 177 17.71 -22.11 -6.80
C LEU A 177 18.22 -23.23 -5.91
N ASP A 178 18.03 -23.07 -4.60
CA ASP A 178 18.72 -23.85 -3.57
C ASP A 178 20.25 -23.81 -3.79
N ASP A 179 20.87 -24.98 -4.01
CA ASP A 179 22.30 -25.12 -4.23
C ASP A 179 22.71 -25.13 -5.71
N GLN A 180 21.76 -24.96 -6.63
CA GLN A 180 22.02 -24.99 -8.07
C GLN A 180 22.04 -23.58 -8.66
N VAL A 181 23.09 -23.26 -9.42
CA VAL A 181 23.13 -22.03 -10.22
C VAL A 181 22.11 -22.16 -11.36
N ALA A 182 21.07 -21.35 -11.30
CA ALA A 182 20.01 -21.28 -12.31
C ALA A 182 20.35 -20.28 -13.42
N TYR A 183 21.08 -19.20 -13.10
CA TYR A 183 21.50 -18.18 -14.06
C TYR A 183 22.81 -17.53 -13.64
N THR A 184 23.56 -17.01 -14.61
CA THR A 184 24.78 -16.22 -14.38
C THR A 184 24.82 -15.10 -15.39
N GLY A 185 25.14 -13.89 -14.92
CA GLY A 185 25.30 -12.72 -15.76
C GLY A 185 26.38 -11.78 -15.25
N THR A 186 26.61 -10.71 -15.99
CA THR A 186 27.55 -9.65 -15.63
C THR A 186 26.88 -8.29 -15.77
N ALA A 187 27.26 -7.35 -14.90
CA ALA A 187 26.82 -5.95 -14.95
C ALA A 187 27.94 -5.03 -14.45
N GLU A 188 27.83 -3.73 -14.71
CA GLU A 188 28.83 -2.74 -14.31
C GLU A 188 28.32 -1.92 -13.13
N GLY A 189 29.02 -1.98 -12.00
CA GLY A 189 28.81 -1.09 -10.86
C GLY A 189 29.70 0.16 -10.94
N TYR A 190 29.22 1.29 -10.40
CA TYR A 190 29.95 2.56 -10.43
C TYR A 190 29.85 3.34 -9.12
N GLY A 191 30.96 3.40 -8.36
CA GLY A 191 30.96 4.01 -7.03
C GLY A 191 29.89 3.39 -6.11
N ALA A 192 28.97 4.23 -5.64
CA ALA A 192 27.84 3.81 -4.81
C ALA A 192 26.65 3.22 -5.60
N TYR A 193 26.73 3.20 -6.93
CA TYR A 193 25.72 2.59 -7.78
C TYR A 193 25.92 1.07 -7.86
N MET A 194 24.88 0.32 -7.53
CA MET A 194 24.81 -1.13 -7.67
C MET A 194 23.76 -1.49 -8.72
N PRO A 195 24.10 -2.32 -9.73
CA PRO A 195 23.20 -2.62 -10.83
C PRO A 195 22.12 -3.64 -10.46
N LEU A 196 22.19 -4.30 -9.30
CA LEU A 196 21.18 -5.27 -8.85
C LEU A 196 20.12 -4.57 -8.00
N HIS A 197 18.89 -4.45 -8.50
CA HIS A 197 17.87 -3.60 -7.88
C HIS A 197 16.79 -4.37 -7.12
N SER A 198 16.35 -5.52 -7.65
CA SER A 198 15.28 -6.32 -7.01
C SER A 198 15.38 -7.79 -7.38
N LEU A 199 14.99 -8.67 -6.44
CA LEU A 199 14.75 -10.09 -6.67
C LEU A 199 13.31 -10.39 -6.20
N GLY A 200 12.49 -10.92 -7.10
CA GLY A 200 11.09 -11.23 -6.83
C GLY A 200 10.68 -12.61 -7.33
N SER A 201 9.51 -13.06 -6.90
CA SER A 201 8.89 -14.30 -7.39
C SER A 201 7.37 -14.17 -7.47
N TRP A 202 6.76 -14.82 -8.46
CA TRP A 202 5.32 -14.92 -8.62
C TRP A 202 4.99 -16.20 -9.39
N GLU A 203 3.93 -16.91 -9.00
CA GLU A 203 3.42 -18.10 -9.72
C GLU A 203 4.48 -19.13 -10.16
N GLY A 204 5.52 -19.34 -9.33
CA GLY A 204 6.61 -20.28 -9.64
C GLY A 204 7.66 -19.74 -10.63
N HIS A 205 7.68 -18.44 -10.86
CA HIS A 205 8.70 -17.72 -11.62
C HIS A 205 9.54 -16.84 -10.69
N TRP A 206 10.80 -16.62 -11.05
CA TRP A 206 11.64 -15.57 -10.47
C TRP A 206 11.97 -14.50 -11.49
N VAL A 207 12.20 -13.29 -10.98
CA VAL A 207 12.70 -12.14 -11.73
C VAL A 207 13.80 -11.45 -10.96
N LEU A 208 14.89 -11.15 -11.67
CA LEU A 208 15.95 -10.28 -11.21
C LEU A 208 15.92 -9.00 -12.04
N GLU A 209 15.85 -7.85 -11.39
CA GLU A 209 16.09 -6.56 -12.01
C GLU A 209 17.57 -6.20 -11.93
N VAL A 210 18.18 -6.02 -13.11
CA VAL A 210 19.59 -5.66 -13.26
C VAL A 210 19.72 -4.51 -14.26
N ASP A 211 20.05 -3.31 -13.77
CA ASP A 211 19.93 -2.06 -14.52
C ASP A 211 18.55 -1.95 -15.21
N ASP A 212 18.51 -1.62 -16.50
CA ASP A 212 17.28 -1.46 -17.29
C ASP A 212 16.83 -2.79 -17.92
N ARG A 213 17.06 -3.91 -17.21
CA ARG A 213 16.74 -5.27 -17.66
C ARG A 213 16.00 -6.06 -16.58
N LEU A 214 14.96 -6.77 -17.02
CA LEU A 214 14.29 -7.79 -16.21
C LEU A 214 14.65 -9.18 -16.73
N ILE A 215 15.36 -9.96 -15.91
CA ILE A 215 15.71 -11.35 -16.21
C ILE A 215 14.67 -12.27 -15.55
N VAL A 216 13.81 -12.90 -16.35
CA VAL A 216 12.73 -13.79 -15.90
C VAL A 216 13.10 -15.24 -16.21
N ASN A 217 13.29 -16.06 -15.17
CA ASN A 217 13.74 -17.45 -15.28
C ASN A 217 14.93 -17.64 -16.25
N GLY A 218 15.88 -16.70 -16.22
CA GLY A 218 17.09 -16.71 -17.03
C GLY A 218 16.93 -16.18 -18.46
N GLN A 219 15.78 -15.60 -18.80
CA GLN A 219 15.53 -14.94 -20.09
C GLN A 219 15.36 -13.43 -19.91
N ASP A 220 15.98 -12.63 -20.78
CA ASP A 220 15.78 -11.19 -20.80
C ASP A 220 14.40 -10.85 -21.38
N LEU A 221 13.57 -10.16 -20.59
CA LEU A 221 12.22 -9.79 -20.97
C LEU A 221 12.20 -8.81 -22.15
N ALA A 222 13.12 -7.84 -22.19
CA ALA A 222 13.16 -6.85 -23.25
C ALA A 222 13.54 -7.50 -24.58
N GLU A 223 14.53 -8.39 -24.57
CA GLU A 223 14.91 -9.16 -25.77
C GLU A 223 13.74 -10.03 -26.27
N ALA A 224 13.08 -10.75 -25.37
CA ALA A 224 12.00 -11.67 -25.73
C ALA A 224 10.75 -10.96 -26.28
N MET A 225 10.44 -9.76 -25.77
CA MET A 225 9.24 -9.01 -26.12
C MET A 225 9.50 -7.90 -27.16
N GLY A 226 10.74 -7.71 -27.60
CA GLY A 226 11.12 -6.62 -28.50
C GLY A 226 10.93 -5.24 -27.88
N TYR A 227 11.35 -5.09 -26.62
CA TYR A 227 11.49 -3.81 -25.93
C TYR A 227 12.93 -3.32 -26.04
N GLU A 228 13.13 -2.01 -25.87
CA GLU A 228 14.46 -1.41 -25.73
C GLU A 228 15.01 -1.65 -24.31
N THR A 229 14.15 -1.49 -23.30
CA THR A 229 14.45 -1.73 -21.87
C THR A 229 13.20 -2.26 -21.15
N ALA A 230 13.40 -2.87 -19.98
CA ALA A 230 12.35 -3.21 -19.04
C ALA A 230 12.87 -3.09 -17.60
N PHE A 231 12.13 -2.43 -16.72
CA PHE A 231 12.58 -2.08 -15.36
C PHE A 231 11.41 -1.86 -14.40
N GLY A 232 11.71 -1.64 -13.12
CA GLY A 232 10.74 -1.33 -12.08
C GLY A 232 9.75 -2.46 -11.83
N PHE A 233 10.24 -3.71 -11.76
CA PHE A 233 9.36 -4.84 -11.53
C PHE A 233 8.79 -4.83 -10.10
N SER A 234 7.48 -4.98 -9.99
CA SER A 234 6.78 -5.12 -8.72
C SER A 234 5.56 -6.03 -8.86
N LEU A 235 4.97 -6.41 -7.72
CA LEU A 235 3.71 -7.14 -7.68
C LEU A 235 2.62 -6.27 -7.09
N LEU A 236 1.63 -5.93 -7.91
CA LEU A 236 0.40 -5.25 -7.49
C LEU A 236 -0.72 -6.28 -7.36
N HIS A 237 -1.24 -6.48 -6.15
CA HIS A 237 -2.21 -7.55 -5.84
C HIS A 237 -1.74 -8.95 -6.32
N GLY A 238 -0.43 -9.22 -6.18
CA GLY A 238 0.18 -10.49 -6.62
C GLY A 238 0.40 -10.61 -8.13
N LEU A 239 0.05 -9.59 -8.91
CA LEU A 239 0.17 -9.58 -10.36
C LEU A 239 1.34 -8.70 -10.82
N PRO A 240 2.04 -9.10 -11.90
CA PRO A 240 3.24 -8.39 -12.33
C PRO A 240 2.92 -6.99 -12.87
N PHE A 241 3.69 -6.02 -12.38
CA PHE A 241 3.77 -4.65 -12.86
C PHE A 241 5.21 -4.36 -13.29
N HIS A 242 5.42 -3.71 -14.43
CA HIS A 242 6.73 -3.21 -14.85
C HIS A 242 6.61 -2.09 -15.88
N PHE A 243 7.69 -1.33 -16.04
CA PHE A 243 7.86 -0.39 -17.13
C PHE A 243 8.64 -1.04 -18.27
N PHE A 244 8.37 -0.61 -19.49
CA PHE A 244 9.16 -1.00 -20.66
C PHE A 244 9.24 0.14 -21.67
N GLN A 245 10.35 0.22 -22.39
CA GLN A 245 10.53 1.22 -23.44
C GLN A 245 10.35 0.58 -24.82
N ARG A 246 9.58 1.24 -25.69
CA ARG A 246 9.44 0.86 -27.11
C ARG A 246 9.16 2.10 -27.94
N ASP A 247 9.88 2.25 -29.05
CA ASP A 247 9.77 3.39 -29.97
C ASP A 247 10.11 4.71 -29.26
N GLY A 248 11.10 4.68 -28.36
CA GLY A 248 11.55 5.85 -27.60
C GLY A 248 10.58 6.39 -26.54
N VAL A 249 9.52 5.65 -26.20
CA VAL A 249 8.59 5.99 -25.10
C VAL A 249 8.51 4.87 -24.07
N VAL A 250 8.44 5.25 -22.81
CA VAL A 250 8.20 4.37 -21.66
C VAL A 250 6.70 4.11 -21.54
N ARG A 251 6.34 2.85 -21.36
CA ARG A 251 4.98 2.34 -21.20
C ARG A 251 4.88 1.51 -19.92
N ILE A 252 3.66 1.33 -19.43
CA ILE A 252 3.37 0.48 -18.28
C ILE A 252 2.78 -0.84 -18.77
N SER A 253 3.27 -1.95 -18.19
CA SER A 253 2.64 -3.26 -18.28
C SER A 253 2.12 -3.67 -16.90
N TYR A 254 0.81 -3.95 -16.78
CA TYR A 254 0.21 -4.51 -15.58
C TYR A 254 -0.62 -5.75 -15.91
N ALA A 255 -0.38 -6.84 -15.17
CA ALA A 255 -1.02 -8.14 -15.37
C ALA A 255 -1.00 -8.59 -16.85
N GLY A 256 0.13 -8.36 -17.53
CA GLY A 256 0.31 -8.69 -18.95
C GLY A 256 -0.29 -7.71 -19.95
N GLN A 257 -0.96 -6.65 -19.49
CA GLN A 257 -1.59 -5.65 -20.34
C GLN A 257 -0.76 -4.40 -20.45
N THR A 258 -0.58 -3.91 -21.67
CA THR A 258 -0.06 -2.56 -21.90
C THR A 258 -1.14 -1.54 -21.60
N LEU A 259 -0.88 -0.64 -20.65
CA LEU A 259 -1.76 0.47 -20.31
C LEU A 259 -1.63 1.62 -21.34
N PRO A 260 -2.64 2.50 -21.46
CA PRO A 260 -2.63 3.56 -22.46
C PRO A 260 -1.63 4.69 -22.17
N GLN A 261 -1.19 4.85 -20.92
CA GLN A 261 -0.24 5.90 -20.52
C GLN A 261 1.13 5.70 -21.15
N THR A 262 1.75 6.81 -21.54
CA THR A 262 3.08 6.84 -22.16
C THR A 262 3.89 8.01 -21.61
N TYR A 263 5.18 7.79 -21.40
CA TYR A 263 6.09 8.81 -20.88
C TYR A 263 7.36 8.88 -21.74
N HIS A 264 8.01 10.03 -21.78
CA HIS A 264 9.35 10.17 -22.36
C HIS A 264 10.43 9.65 -21.41
N GLU A 265 10.22 9.79 -20.10
CA GLU A 265 11.13 9.30 -19.07
C GLU A 265 10.32 8.90 -17.83
N VAL A 266 10.75 7.87 -17.12
CA VAL A 266 10.35 7.58 -15.75
C VAL A 266 11.63 7.59 -14.92
N VAL A 267 11.62 8.22 -13.75
CA VAL A 267 12.82 8.25 -12.88
C VAL A 267 13.05 6.87 -12.29
N HIS A 268 14.18 6.25 -12.61
CA HIS A 268 14.60 4.96 -12.09
C HIS A 268 16.13 4.88 -12.00
N ASN A 269 16.64 3.90 -11.25
CA ASN A 269 18.06 3.57 -11.15
C ASN A 269 18.98 4.76 -10.79
N ARG A 270 18.47 5.75 -10.04
CA ARG A 270 19.26 6.88 -9.52
C ARG A 270 19.92 6.52 -8.19
N CYS A 271 21.06 7.12 -7.89
CA CYS A 271 21.79 6.95 -6.63
C CYS A 271 21.87 8.27 -5.84
N CYS A 272 22.29 8.18 -4.58
CA CYS A 272 22.47 9.32 -3.68
C CYS A 272 21.15 10.09 -3.48
N GLU A 273 21.18 11.42 -3.58
CA GLU A 273 20.02 12.29 -3.39
C GLU A 273 18.90 12.00 -4.40
N ALA A 274 19.24 11.83 -5.67
CA ALA A 274 18.24 11.54 -6.72
C ALA A 274 17.53 10.19 -6.53
N ALA A 275 18.07 9.28 -5.72
CA ALA A 275 17.43 7.99 -5.44
C ALA A 275 16.09 8.13 -4.72
N MET A 276 15.83 9.26 -4.06
CA MET A 276 14.54 9.53 -3.42
C MET A 276 13.37 9.64 -4.40
N PHE A 277 13.65 9.81 -5.69
CA PHE A 277 12.64 9.94 -6.75
C PHE A 277 12.51 8.67 -7.59
N ASN A 278 13.29 7.62 -7.27
CA ASN A 278 13.11 6.31 -7.88
C ASN A 278 11.70 5.77 -7.59
N ILE A 279 11.29 4.80 -8.39
CA ILE A 279 10.00 4.12 -8.25
C ILE A 279 9.83 3.56 -6.82
N GLU A 280 8.72 3.92 -6.18
CA GLU A 280 8.29 3.34 -4.91
C GLU A 280 7.14 2.36 -5.17
N ALA A 281 7.39 1.07 -4.95
CA ALA A 281 6.37 0.04 -5.13
C ALA A 281 5.87 -0.48 -3.78
N TYR A 282 4.55 -0.43 -3.62
CA TYR A 282 3.81 -1.04 -2.52
C TYR A 282 2.90 -2.14 -3.08
N HIS A 283 2.01 -2.68 -2.25
CA HIS A 283 1.12 -3.77 -2.69
C HIS A 283 0.06 -3.34 -3.66
N ASP A 284 -0.49 -2.17 -3.39
CA ASP A 284 -1.72 -1.69 -4.00
C ASP A 284 -1.41 -0.48 -4.88
N VAL A 285 -0.19 0.06 -4.80
CA VAL A 285 0.20 1.27 -5.52
C VAL A 285 1.68 1.28 -5.89
N VAL A 286 1.99 1.81 -7.07
CA VAL A 286 3.32 2.21 -7.51
C VAL A 286 3.33 3.73 -7.68
N LEU A 287 4.29 4.39 -7.03
CA LEU A 287 4.48 5.85 -7.07
C LEU A 287 5.76 6.15 -7.83
N PHE A 288 5.71 7.09 -8.77
CA PHE A 288 6.87 7.43 -9.59
C PHE A 288 6.79 8.84 -10.16
N HIS A 289 7.93 9.33 -10.64
CA HIS A 289 8.03 10.60 -11.35
C HIS A 289 8.24 10.33 -12.83
N ALA A 290 7.46 10.99 -13.69
CA ALA A 290 7.50 10.75 -15.13
C ALA A 290 7.47 12.05 -15.94
N LEU A 291 8.21 12.08 -17.04
CA LEU A 291 8.25 13.20 -17.97
C LEU A 291 7.32 12.91 -19.14
N TRP A 292 6.36 13.80 -19.40
CA TRP A 292 5.51 13.73 -20.58
C TRP A 292 5.29 15.14 -21.13
N ASP A 293 5.42 15.28 -22.46
CA ASP A 293 5.25 16.55 -23.18
C ASP A 293 5.93 17.78 -22.50
N GLY A 294 7.18 17.60 -22.06
CA GLY A 294 7.96 18.66 -21.42
C GLY A 294 7.56 19.00 -19.98
N THR A 295 6.64 18.25 -19.37
CA THR A 295 6.18 18.44 -17.99
C THR A 295 6.50 17.20 -17.15
N TRP A 296 7.06 17.42 -15.96
CA TRP A 296 7.20 16.38 -14.95
C TRP A 296 5.87 16.20 -14.22
N TYR A 297 5.50 14.94 -14.07
CA TYR A 297 4.34 14.48 -13.32
C TYR A 297 4.81 13.68 -12.12
N PHE A 298 4.09 13.82 -11.01
CA PHE A 298 4.01 12.80 -9.99
C PHE A 298 2.87 11.84 -10.40
N VAL A 299 3.14 10.54 -10.39
CA VAL A 299 2.19 9.54 -10.88
C VAL A 299 1.93 8.49 -9.82
N GLU A 300 0.65 8.22 -9.60
CA GLU A 300 0.12 7.18 -8.73
C GLU A 300 -0.54 6.11 -9.60
N ALA A 301 -0.02 4.87 -9.60
CA ALA A 301 -0.61 3.75 -10.32
C ALA A 301 -1.05 2.66 -9.34
N GLY A 302 -2.35 2.54 -9.08
CA GLY A 302 -2.87 1.71 -8.01
C GLY A 302 -4.05 0.82 -8.37
N VAL A 303 -4.14 -0.32 -7.69
CA VAL A 303 -5.28 -1.23 -7.66
C VAL A 303 -5.99 -0.97 -6.36
N TYR A 304 -7.25 -0.58 -6.45
CA TYR A 304 -8.05 -0.24 -5.28
C TYR A 304 -9.27 -1.15 -5.29
N ASP A 305 -9.38 -2.02 -4.28
CA ASP A 305 -10.52 -2.91 -4.14
C ASP A 305 -11.76 -2.07 -3.76
N GLY A 306 -12.73 -2.01 -4.69
CA GLY A 306 -13.94 -1.17 -4.59
C GLY A 306 -13.77 0.23 -5.22
N GLU A 307 -14.85 1.02 -5.28
CA GLU A 307 -14.85 2.45 -5.68
C GLU A 307 -14.09 3.37 -4.69
N VAL A 308 -13.09 2.82 -4.00
CA VAL A 308 -12.19 3.49 -3.07
C VAL A 308 -10.84 3.75 -3.77
N ALA A 309 -10.86 3.80 -5.11
CA ALA A 309 -9.75 4.28 -5.90
C ALA A 309 -9.52 5.75 -5.58
N SER A 310 -8.38 6.04 -4.94
CA SER A 310 -8.03 7.30 -4.28
C SER A 310 -8.93 7.64 -3.07
N THR A 311 -8.32 7.83 -1.90
CA THR A 311 -9.02 8.36 -0.72
C THR A 311 -8.25 9.52 -0.11
N TYR A 312 -8.94 10.58 0.26
CA TYR A 312 -8.41 11.54 1.20
C TYR A 312 -8.60 11.05 2.64
N ARG A 313 -7.77 11.55 3.56
CA ARG A 313 -7.91 11.34 5.00
C ARG A 313 -8.39 12.64 5.63
N TYR A 314 -9.47 12.57 6.40
CA TYR A 314 -9.81 13.62 7.35
C TYR A 314 -9.25 13.26 8.72
N THR A 315 -8.49 14.17 9.33
CA THR A 315 -8.02 14.07 10.72
C THR A 315 -8.57 15.25 11.49
N ALA A 316 -9.39 14.99 12.50
CA ALA A 316 -9.95 16.03 13.33
C ALA A 316 -8.89 16.66 14.26
N PRO A 317 -9.09 17.91 14.73
CA PRO A 317 -8.19 18.53 15.70
C PRO A 317 -8.00 17.72 16.99
N GLU A 318 -8.98 16.89 17.36
CA GLU A 318 -8.90 15.99 18.52
C GLU A 318 -8.12 14.70 18.27
N GLY A 319 -7.69 14.43 17.03
CA GLY A 319 -6.77 13.34 16.70
C GLY A 319 -7.40 12.05 16.13
N TRP A 320 -8.73 11.97 16.05
CA TRP A 320 -9.41 10.86 15.36
C TRP A 320 -9.44 11.12 13.84
N SER A 321 -9.54 10.06 13.05
CA SER A 321 -9.51 10.18 11.58
C SER A 321 -10.40 9.16 10.86
N PHE A 322 -10.73 9.44 9.60
CA PHE A 322 -11.32 8.48 8.67
C PHE A 322 -10.91 8.81 7.23
N ARG A 323 -11.16 7.90 6.30
CA ARG A 323 -10.89 8.04 4.86
C ARG A 323 -12.19 8.21 4.09
N TYR A 324 -12.15 9.01 3.03
CA TYR A 324 -13.27 9.22 2.12
C TYR A 324 -12.78 9.25 0.66
N PRO A 325 -13.61 8.89 -0.33
CA PRO A 325 -13.17 8.80 -1.72
C PRO A 325 -12.61 10.14 -2.22
N ALA A 326 -11.49 10.15 -2.93
CA ALA A 326 -10.84 11.41 -3.31
C ALA A 326 -11.60 12.17 -4.39
N HIS A 327 -12.51 11.50 -5.12
CA HIS A 327 -13.44 12.19 -6.02
C HIS A 327 -14.52 13.00 -5.27
N TRP A 328 -14.62 12.89 -3.94
CA TRP A 328 -15.46 13.77 -3.12
C TRP A 328 -14.72 15.09 -2.90
N ASP A 329 -15.02 16.04 -3.79
CA ASP A 329 -14.32 17.31 -3.97
C ASP A 329 -14.55 18.37 -2.88
N ARG A 330 -15.39 18.08 -1.89
CA ARG A 330 -15.72 19.05 -0.83
C ARG A 330 -15.64 18.44 0.57
N LEU A 331 -14.74 18.99 1.38
CA LEU A 331 -14.68 18.80 2.84
C LEU A 331 -15.05 20.13 3.52
N ASP A 332 -15.96 20.08 4.50
CA ASP A 332 -16.32 21.20 5.36
C ASP A 332 -16.20 20.76 6.82
N GLU A 333 -15.08 21.13 7.46
CA GLU A 333 -14.77 20.68 8.82
C GLU A 333 -15.66 21.34 9.88
N GLU A 334 -16.09 22.59 9.63
CA GLU A 334 -16.93 23.34 10.57
C GLU A 334 -18.36 22.77 10.59
N LEU A 335 -18.89 22.41 9.42
CA LEU A 335 -20.20 21.79 9.29
C LEU A 335 -20.16 20.26 9.40
N GLY A 336 -18.96 19.67 9.44
CA GLY A 336 -18.73 18.25 9.63
C GLY A 336 -19.27 17.41 8.48
N PHE A 337 -18.86 17.66 7.23
CA PHE A 337 -19.21 16.75 6.14
C PHE A 337 -18.14 16.65 5.04
N VAL A 338 -18.19 15.52 4.33
CA VAL A 338 -17.57 15.34 3.02
C VAL A 338 -18.67 15.15 1.98
N GLN A 339 -18.46 15.68 0.77
CA GLN A 339 -19.43 15.67 -0.31
C GLN A 339 -18.78 15.51 -1.68
N GLU A 340 -19.41 14.71 -2.54
CA GLU A 340 -19.20 14.73 -3.99
C GLU A 340 -20.18 15.74 -4.60
N THR A 341 -19.69 16.93 -4.96
CA THR A 341 -20.55 18.04 -5.41
C THR A 341 -21.29 17.69 -6.71
N ALA A 342 -20.71 16.84 -7.56
CA ALA A 342 -21.30 16.42 -8.83
C ALA A 342 -22.61 15.62 -8.66
N THR A 343 -22.71 14.78 -7.64
CA THR A 343 -23.86 13.90 -7.39
C THR A 343 -24.69 14.34 -6.19
N GLY A 344 -24.12 15.17 -5.32
CA GLY A 344 -24.68 15.52 -4.02
C GLY A 344 -24.59 14.39 -2.98
N LYS A 345 -23.80 13.34 -3.22
CA LYS A 345 -23.44 12.37 -2.18
C LYS A 345 -22.80 13.09 -1.01
N THR A 346 -23.24 12.79 0.21
CA THR A 346 -22.78 13.51 1.40
C THR A 346 -22.77 12.56 2.58
N VAL A 347 -21.65 12.56 3.31
CA VAL A 347 -21.51 11.93 4.62
C VAL A 347 -21.21 13.04 5.61
N THR A 348 -22.09 13.17 6.59
CA THR A 348 -21.91 14.07 7.73
C THR A 348 -21.23 13.30 8.86
N PHE A 349 -20.32 13.94 9.56
CA PHE A 349 -19.61 13.40 10.70
C PHE A 349 -19.59 14.41 11.86
N ALA A 350 -19.55 13.91 13.09
CA ALA A 350 -19.40 14.73 14.29
C ALA A 350 -18.75 13.94 15.42
N SER A 351 -18.20 14.62 16.42
CA SER A 351 -17.78 13.96 17.66
C SER A 351 -18.12 14.79 18.90
N ALA A 352 -18.39 14.11 20.01
CA ALA A 352 -18.63 14.77 21.29
C ALA A 352 -18.23 13.88 22.48
N PRO A 353 -17.63 14.43 23.55
CA PRO A 353 -17.48 13.71 24.81
C PRO A 353 -18.85 13.21 25.29
N SER A 354 -18.91 11.96 25.74
CA SER A 354 -20.13 11.35 26.22
C SER A 354 -19.81 10.20 27.17
N SER A 355 -20.58 10.04 28.25
CA SER A 355 -20.67 8.75 28.92
C SER A 355 -21.58 7.80 28.13
N GLN A 356 -21.51 6.49 28.43
CA GLN A 356 -22.39 5.51 27.81
C GLN A 356 -23.87 5.80 28.07
N GLU A 357 -24.24 6.17 29.30
CA GLU A 357 -25.63 6.48 29.66
C GLU A 357 -26.15 7.72 28.91
N GLU A 358 -25.30 8.75 28.75
CA GLU A 358 -25.64 9.93 27.96
C GLU A 358 -25.79 9.61 26.47
N LEU A 359 -24.92 8.74 25.93
CA LEU A 359 -24.98 8.28 24.54
C LEU A 359 -26.30 7.53 24.28
N GLU A 360 -26.64 6.57 25.12
CA GLU A 360 -27.87 5.77 24.97
C GLU A 360 -29.13 6.64 25.06
N ARG A 361 -29.15 7.59 26.00
CA ARG A 361 -30.25 8.55 26.14
C ARG A 361 -30.35 9.48 24.92
N TRP A 362 -29.21 9.92 24.40
CA TRP A 362 -29.16 10.75 23.21
C TRP A 362 -29.62 9.97 21.97
N LEU A 363 -29.19 8.72 21.77
CA LEU A 363 -29.62 7.86 20.66
C LEU A 363 -31.14 7.71 20.64
N GLN A 364 -31.75 7.44 21.80
CA GLN A 364 -33.21 7.36 21.91
C GLN A 364 -33.89 8.68 21.55
N SER A 365 -33.37 9.80 22.07
CA SER A 365 -33.90 11.13 21.76
C SER A 365 -33.76 11.48 20.28
N GLU A 366 -32.65 11.12 19.66
CA GLU A 366 -32.34 11.44 18.27
C GLU A 366 -33.19 10.62 17.30
N ILE A 367 -33.36 9.32 17.57
CA ILE A 367 -34.29 8.46 16.81
C ILE A 367 -35.72 9.01 16.94
N ALA A 368 -36.18 9.33 18.15
CA ALA A 368 -37.52 9.89 18.37
C ALA A 368 -37.70 11.22 17.62
N ARG A 369 -36.74 12.14 17.74
CA ARG A 369 -36.75 13.43 17.03
C ARG A 369 -36.84 13.26 15.52
N LYS A 370 -36.09 12.33 14.94
CA LYS A 370 -36.13 12.04 13.49
C LYS A 370 -37.46 11.41 13.09
N LEU A 371 -38.03 10.50 13.89
CA LEU A 371 -39.33 9.89 13.61
C LEU A 371 -40.49 10.89 13.71
N GLU A 372 -40.38 11.90 14.58
CA GLU A 372 -41.38 12.95 14.78
C GLU A 372 -41.24 14.15 13.82
N ALA A 373 -40.21 14.17 12.98
CA ALA A 373 -39.97 15.25 12.03
C ALA A 373 -41.15 15.36 11.03
N THR A 374 -41.64 16.59 10.81
CA THR A 374 -42.87 16.84 10.03
C THR A 374 -42.62 17.01 8.53
N GLU A 375 -41.36 17.10 8.13
CA GLU A 375 -40.93 17.31 6.74
C GLU A 375 -41.08 16.04 5.88
N ALA A 376 -41.18 14.86 6.50
CA ALA A 376 -41.29 13.57 5.82
C ALA A 376 -42.04 12.54 6.68
N GLU A 377 -42.62 11.53 6.04
CA GLU A 377 -43.14 10.35 6.73
C GLU A 377 -41.97 9.42 7.07
N ASN A 378 -41.49 9.52 8.31
CA ASN A 378 -40.33 8.76 8.78
C ASN A 378 -40.75 7.48 9.49
N THR A 379 -40.09 6.38 9.16
CA THR A 379 -40.28 5.07 9.81
C THR A 379 -38.94 4.40 10.10
N LEU A 380 -38.86 3.61 11.15
CA LEU A 380 -37.63 2.87 11.47
C LEU A 380 -37.51 1.69 10.51
N ALA A 381 -36.51 1.72 9.63
CA ALA A 381 -36.23 0.67 8.66
C ALA A 381 -35.40 -0.45 9.29
N GLU A 382 -34.37 -0.05 10.03
CA GLU A 382 -33.48 -0.92 10.79
C GLU A 382 -33.51 -0.47 12.26
N PRO A 383 -33.87 -1.36 13.20
CA PRO A 383 -33.86 -1.03 14.61
C PRO A 383 -32.43 -0.78 15.09
N LEU A 384 -32.30 -0.05 16.22
CA LEU A 384 -31.00 0.16 16.85
C LEU A 384 -30.34 -1.19 17.18
N SER A 385 -29.21 -1.47 16.55
CA SER A 385 -28.33 -2.59 16.85
C SER A 385 -27.06 -2.12 17.55
N VAL A 386 -26.50 -2.98 18.41
CA VAL A 386 -25.26 -2.72 19.15
C VAL A 386 -24.31 -3.88 18.92
N GLU A 387 -23.08 -3.56 18.57
CA GLU A 387 -21.97 -4.50 18.42
C GLU A 387 -20.86 -4.12 19.40
N GLU A 388 -20.41 -5.09 20.20
CA GLU A 388 -19.34 -4.90 21.19
C GLU A 388 -17.98 -5.35 20.60
N GLY A 389 -16.97 -4.51 20.71
CA GLY A 389 -15.60 -4.77 20.30
C GLY A 389 -14.64 -3.78 20.98
N ASP A 390 -13.53 -3.45 20.32
CA ASP A 390 -12.62 -2.39 20.79
C ASP A 390 -13.31 -1.02 20.82
N LEU A 391 -14.28 -0.83 19.92
CA LEU A 391 -15.28 0.25 19.96
C LEU A 391 -16.67 -0.38 20.09
N VAL A 392 -17.57 0.25 20.82
CA VAL A 392 -18.99 -0.10 20.79
C VAL A 392 -19.64 0.59 19.60
N VAL A 393 -20.24 -0.18 18.69
CA VAL A 393 -20.83 0.35 17.45
C VAL A 393 -22.35 0.27 17.52
N TYR A 394 -23.01 1.42 17.41
CA TYR A 394 -24.45 1.57 17.35
C TYR A 394 -24.88 1.87 15.91
N ARG A 395 -25.82 1.12 15.34
CA ARG A 395 -26.35 1.35 13.99
C ARG A 395 -27.86 1.41 13.99
N TYR A 396 -28.43 2.31 13.20
CA TYR A 396 -29.86 2.33 12.89
C TYR A 396 -30.11 3.02 11.54
N ALA A 397 -31.26 2.73 10.93
CA ALA A 397 -31.67 3.38 9.69
C ALA A 397 -33.13 3.81 9.73
N ILE A 398 -33.39 5.03 9.25
CA ILE A 398 -34.74 5.60 9.14
C ILE A 398 -35.10 5.71 7.65
N LEU A 399 -36.23 5.14 7.27
CA LEU A 399 -36.80 5.36 5.96
C LEU A 399 -37.58 6.68 5.97
N SER A 400 -37.10 7.65 5.20
CA SER A 400 -37.74 8.95 5.04
C SER A 400 -38.49 9.01 3.72
N ARG A 401 -39.79 9.31 3.77
CA ARG A 401 -40.65 9.44 2.58
C ARG A 401 -41.20 10.85 2.45
N THR A 402 -40.94 11.47 1.31
CA THR A 402 -41.50 12.77 0.92
C THR A 402 -42.34 12.61 -0.34
N GLU A 403 -43.03 13.66 -0.78
CA GLU A 403 -43.78 13.63 -2.04
C GLU A 403 -42.83 13.35 -3.24
N GLY A 404 -42.82 12.10 -3.70
CA GLY A 404 -42.08 11.68 -4.89
C GLY A 404 -40.69 11.09 -4.65
N SER A 405 -40.23 10.95 -3.40
CA SER A 405 -38.96 10.27 -3.10
C SER A 405 -38.99 9.49 -1.78
N GLN A 406 -38.16 8.45 -1.73
CA GLN A 406 -37.90 7.66 -0.54
C GLN A 406 -36.38 7.55 -0.40
N THR A 407 -35.87 7.88 0.79
CA THR A 407 -34.44 7.87 1.09
C THR A 407 -34.21 7.11 2.38
N LEU A 408 -33.20 6.24 2.41
CA LEU A 408 -32.80 5.55 3.61
C LEU A 408 -31.71 6.36 4.33
N LEU A 409 -32.01 6.84 5.53
CA LEU A 409 -31.09 7.64 6.34
C LEU A 409 -30.35 6.72 7.30
N ARG A 410 -29.10 6.39 6.99
CA ARG A 410 -28.28 5.49 7.82
C ARG A 410 -27.44 6.30 8.80
N THR A 411 -27.37 5.82 10.04
CA THR A 411 -26.54 6.41 11.10
C THR A 411 -25.72 5.32 11.78
N THR A 412 -24.42 5.57 11.90
CA THR A 412 -23.48 4.74 12.67
C THR A 412 -22.83 5.61 13.73
N VAL A 413 -22.80 5.13 14.96
CA VAL A 413 -22.13 5.81 16.08
C VAL A 413 -21.11 4.86 16.68
N LEU A 414 -19.85 5.27 16.70
CA LEU A 414 -18.76 4.56 17.37
C LEU A 414 -18.52 5.18 18.75
N PHE A 415 -18.22 4.35 19.74
CA PHE A 415 -18.00 4.79 21.12
C PHE A 415 -16.75 4.12 21.72
N ASP A 416 -15.82 4.94 22.20
CA ASP A 416 -14.54 4.49 22.78
C ASP A 416 -14.53 4.43 24.32
N GLY A 417 -15.70 4.63 24.95
CA GLY A 417 -15.84 4.71 26.40
C GLY A 417 -15.88 6.14 26.96
N GLN A 418 -15.43 7.14 26.19
CA GLN A 418 -15.36 8.54 26.63
C GLN A 418 -15.94 9.54 25.61
N ARG A 419 -15.99 9.17 24.34
CA ARG A 419 -16.43 10.01 23.23
C ARG A 419 -17.23 9.17 22.24
N ARG A 420 -18.25 9.82 21.67
CA ARG A 420 -19.00 9.27 20.55
C ARG A 420 -18.57 9.94 19.25
N TYR A 421 -18.56 9.16 18.19
CA TYR A 421 -18.24 9.58 16.82
C TYR A 421 -19.42 9.20 15.93
N GLU A 422 -20.04 10.18 15.31
CA GLU A 422 -21.29 10.03 14.58
C GLU A 422 -20.99 10.10 13.08
N PHE A 423 -21.52 9.16 12.30
CA PHE A 423 -21.51 9.17 10.83
C PHE A 423 -22.93 9.04 10.31
N TYR A 424 -23.31 9.90 9.38
CA TYR A 424 -24.65 9.97 8.83
C TYR A 424 -24.62 10.13 7.31
N ALA A 425 -25.42 9.35 6.59
CA ALA A 425 -25.58 9.49 5.14
C ALA A 425 -27.00 9.14 4.68
N ALA A 426 -27.40 9.78 3.58
CA ALA A 426 -28.56 9.36 2.79
C ALA A 426 -28.13 8.28 1.77
N ILE A 427 -28.56 7.04 2.00
CA ILE A 427 -28.31 5.91 1.11
C ILE A 427 -29.24 6.03 -0.10
N ALA A 428 -28.61 6.10 -1.28
CA ALA A 428 -29.07 6.81 -2.48
C ALA A 428 -29.20 8.34 -2.24
N PRO A 429 -28.20 9.15 -2.66
CA PRO A 429 -27.20 8.82 -3.68
C PRO A 429 -25.94 8.07 -3.18
N VAL A 430 -25.66 8.00 -1.88
CA VAL A 430 -24.48 7.26 -1.38
C VAL A 430 -24.74 5.76 -1.46
N ALA A 431 -23.83 4.98 -2.03
CA ALA A 431 -23.95 3.51 -2.03
C ALA A 431 -23.74 2.96 -0.61
N GLU A 432 -24.39 1.85 -0.29
CA GLU A 432 -24.28 1.24 1.05
C GLU A 432 -22.82 0.83 1.33
N GLU A 433 -22.18 0.22 0.34
CA GLU A 433 -20.79 -0.23 0.40
C GLU A 433 -19.82 0.94 0.57
N GLU A 434 -20.08 2.07 -0.09
CA GLU A 434 -19.28 3.29 0.01
C GLU A 434 -19.37 3.90 1.42
N TYR A 435 -20.58 3.94 2.00
CA TYR A 435 -20.78 4.40 3.37
C TYR A 435 -20.09 3.48 4.39
N GLU A 436 -20.25 2.17 4.28
CA GLU A 436 -19.60 1.22 5.20
C GLU A 436 -18.07 1.26 5.06
N ALA A 437 -17.52 1.49 3.86
CA ALA A 437 -16.08 1.66 3.67
C ALA A 437 -15.54 2.93 4.39
N ILE A 438 -16.27 4.05 4.31
CA ILE A 438 -15.93 5.29 5.04
C ILE A 438 -15.93 5.01 6.54
N VAL A 439 -16.99 4.41 7.08
CA VAL A 439 -17.13 4.11 8.51
C VAL A 439 -16.07 3.11 8.98
N ALA A 440 -15.77 2.06 8.19
CA ALA A 440 -14.78 1.05 8.53
C ALA A 440 -13.35 1.59 8.57
N SER A 441 -13.08 2.71 7.90
CA SER A 441 -11.78 3.39 7.93
C SER A 441 -11.55 4.27 9.15
N PHE A 442 -12.52 4.34 10.08
CA PHE A 442 -12.44 5.17 11.27
C PHE A 442 -11.36 4.70 12.25
N HIS A 443 -10.58 5.66 12.75
CA HIS A 443 -9.56 5.47 13.79
C HIS A 443 -9.85 6.43 14.95
N PRO A 444 -10.04 5.92 16.20
CA PRO A 444 -10.25 6.77 17.37
C PRO A 444 -8.95 7.48 17.79
N VAL A 445 -9.06 8.38 18.77
CA VAL A 445 -7.89 8.99 19.41
C VAL A 445 -7.15 7.90 20.20
N ASN A 446 -5.85 7.70 19.92
CA ASN A 446 -4.98 6.78 20.67
C ASN A 446 -4.77 7.18 22.13
#